data_AF-A0A973EX75-F1
#
_entry.id   AF-A0A973EX75-F1
#
_cell.length_a   1.000
_cell.length_b   1.000
_cell.length_c   1.000
_cell.angle_alpha   90.00
_cell.angle_beta   90.00
_cell.angle_gamma   90.00
#
_symmetry.space_group_name_H-M   'P 1'
#
loop_
_entity.id
_entity.type
_entity.pdbx_description
1 polymer ?
#
loop_
_entity_poly.entity_id
_entity_poly.type
_entity_poly.pdbx_seq_one_letter_code
_entity_poly.pdbx_strand_id
1 'polypeptide(L)'
;MAKGGYPKIDNVRNSTEGTHGEGAVADLKRSLSQLFGNDDGTYPEGAYVDMILIHNLTNPEEVDVVYKGLETPLDVNDNFGALVALRDFRDGTNITGLNPKNEKLVKHLGFSGHYSAPVMIDMIQRDKWDLLDGMLVALNVNDRRYLNMQYNVIPVAQAKNMGIIAMKAFADGAMYTKEPGWSSKPEHVVRIVGTESVPSKPLIEYVLTTPGIHTLITGIGQIDDNPLKCQLVQNYYAAQIAPDALSESERRELENIGARARNGETNYFQLADTGLTPPRNVKIAKSDKIQLSWDTSYAGNEPVSYYEVECDGKIVGTVPHKPQISRDPFSFEIPSGKKFRVAAVDAAGRKSLTDLLTA
;
A
#
# COMPACT_ATOMS: atom_id res chain seq x y z
N MET A 1 -7.56 -8.62 14.47
CA MET A 1 -7.61 -9.98 15.02
C MET A 1 -8.69 -10.81 14.32
N ALA A 2 -8.60 -12.14 14.35
CA ALA A 2 -9.58 -13.04 13.75
C ALA A 2 -10.89 -13.10 14.54
N LYS A 3 -10.79 -13.15 15.88
CA LYS A 3 -11.94 -13.20 16.80
C LYS A 3 -12.12 -11.85 17.51
N GLY A 4 -13.32 -11.60 18.02
CA GLY A 4 -13.64 -10.46 18.85
C GLY A 4 -13.10 -10.57 20.28
N GLY A 5 -13.41 -9.58 21.11
CA GLY A 5 -13.14 -9.62 22.56
C GLY A 5 -11.65 -9.58 22.94
N TYR A 6 -10.77 -9.13 22.03
CA TYR A 6 -9.36 -8.96 22.34
C TYR A 6 -9.10 -7.68 23.14
N PRO A 7 -8.08 -7.66 24.02
CA PRO A 7 -7.72 -6.47 24.76
C PRO A 7 -7.29 -5.35 23.79
N LYS A 8 -7.39 -4.11 24.24
CA LYS A 8 -6.77 -2.99 23.53
C LYS A 8 -5.26 -3.26 23.44
N ILE A 9 -4.73 -3.18 22.21
CA ILE A 9 -3.30 -3.30 21.93
C ILE A 9 -2.82 -1.90 21.53
N ASP A 10 -1.70 -1.47 22.11
CA ASP A 10 -1.13 -0.17 21.79
C ASP A 10 -0.78 -0.08 20.30
N ASN A 11 -1.02 1.08 19.69
CA ASN A 11 -0.79 1.36 18.27
C ASN A 11 -1.57 0.49 17.28
N VAL A 12 -2.48 -0.38 17.72
CA VAL A 12 -3.32 -1.19 16.84
C VAL A 12 -4.72 -0.60 16.77
N ARG A 13 -5.14 -0.17 15.58
CA ARG A 13 -6.52 0.29 15.40
C ARG A 13 -7.47 -0.89 15.26
N ASN A 14 -8.61 -0.77 15.93
CA ASN A 14 -9.71 -1.71 15.87
C ASN A 14 -11.01 -0.93 15.67
N SER A 15 -11.36 -0.69 14.42
CA SER A 15 -12.60 0.00 14.06
C SER A 15 -13.57 -0.99 13.43
N THR A 16 -14.84 -0.88 13.79
CA THR A 16 -15.95 -1.56 13.13
C THR A 16 -17.11 -0.57 13.00
N GLU A 17 -17.83 -0.64 11.88
CA GLU A 17 -19.05 0.15 11.63
C GLU A 17 -20.31 -0.55 12.17
N GLY A 18 -20.15 -1.67 12.90
CA GLY A 18 -21.23 -2.42 13.54
C GLY A 18 -21.16 -2.39 15.07
N THR A 19 -22.22 -2.86 15.72
CA THR A 19 -22.31 -2.97 17.19
C THR A 19 -21.34 -4.00 17.79
N HIS A 20 -20.60 -4.75 16.97
CA HIS A 20 -19.86 -5.94 17.37
C HIS A 20 -18.45 -5.95 16.74
N GLY A 21 -17.44 -5.65 17.54
CA GLY A 21 -16.02 -5.89 17.22
C GLY A 21 -15.70 -7.38 17.32
N GLU A 22 -16.39 -8.21 16.53
CA GLU A 22 -16.32 -9.68 16.56
C GLU A 22 -15.16 -10.27 15.74
N GLY A 23 -14.34 -9.41 15.14
CA GLY A 23 -13.14 -9.78 14.40
C GLY A 23 -13.42 -10.11 12.93
N ALA A 24 -12.33 -10.36 12.20
CA ALA A 24 -12.36 -10.46 10.74
C ALA A 24 -13.30 -11.55 10.20
N VAL A 25 -13.47 -12.67 10.92
CA VAL A 25 -14.36 -13.76 10.47
C VAL A 25 -15.83 -13.35 10.55
N ALA A 26 -16.21 -12.66 11.62
CA ALA A 26 -17.57 -12.16 11.77
C ALA A 26 -17.86 -11.07 10.74
N ASP A 27 -16.90 -10.18 10.48
CA ASP A 27 -17.03 -9.16 9.43
C ASP A 27 -17.21 -9.78 8.04
N LEU A 28 -16.45 -10.83 7.70
CA LEU A 28 -16.65 -11.57 6.44
C LEU A 28 -18.08 -12.13 6.33
N LYS A 29 -18.57 -12.82 7.37
CA LYS A 29 -19.90 -13.43 7.35
C LYS A 29 -21.02 -12.40 7.32
N ARG A 30 -20.86 -11.30 8.07
CA ARG A 30 -21.78 -10.15 8.03
C ARG A 30 -21.82 -9.52 6.64
N SER A 31 -20.67 -9.29 6.01
CA SER A 31 -20.61 -8.78 4.64
C SER A 31 -21.34 -9.68 3.66
N LEU A 32 -21.17 -11.00 3.75
CA LEU A 32 -21.92 -11.94 2.91
C LEU A 32 -23.43 -11.88 3.16
N SER A 33 -23.85 -11.77 4.42
CA SER A 33 -25.26 -11.63 4.77
C SER A 33 -25.87 -10.32 4.24
N GLN A 34 -25.11 -9.24 4.23
CA GLN A 34 -25.53 -7.94 3.69
C GLN A 34 -25.57 -7.91 2.15
N LEU A 35 -24.60 -8.54 1.50
CA LEU A 35 -24.47 -8.55 0.05
C LEU A 35 -25.42 -9.54 -0.64
N PHE A 36 -25.62 -10.71 -0.02
CA PHE A 36 -26.30 -11.84 -0.64
C PHE A 36 -27.49 -12.39 0.16
N GLY A 37 -27.69 -11.93 1.40
CA GLY A 37 -28.74 -12.39 2.31
C GLY A 37 -29.65 -11.26 2.78
N ASN A 38 -30.13 -11.38 4.03
CA ASN A 38 -31.08 -10.44 4.65
C ASN A 38 -30.48 -9.61 5.79
N ASP A 39 -29.15 -9.54 5.91
CA ASP A 39 -28.46 -8.89 7.05
C ASP A 39 -28.84 -9.49 8.43
N ASP A 40 -29.14 -10.79 8.48
CA ASP A 40 -29.51 -11.55 9.69
C ASP A 40 -28.46 -12.61 10.07
N GLY A 41 -27.30 -12.59 9.42
CA GLY A 41 -26.22 -13.56 9.56
C GLY A 41 -26.34 -14.77 8.63
N THR A 42 -27.42 -14.89 7.86
CA THR A 42 -27.58 -15.92 6.82
C THR A 42 -27.15 -15.41 5.45
N TYR A 43 -26.63 -16.30 4.63
CA TYR A 43 -26.29 -16.08 3.22
C TYR A 43 -26.49 -17.40 2.44
N PRO A 44 -26.80 -17.33 1.13
CA PRO A 44 -27.05 -18.52 0.32
C PRO A 44 -25.79 -19.38 0.15
N GLU A 45 -25.99 -20.70 -0.02
CA GLU A 45 -24.91 -21.62 -0.38
C GLU A 45 -24.24 -21.17 -1.69
N GLY A 46 -22.90 -21.21 -1.71
CA GLY A 46 -22.12 -20.73 -2.85
C GLY A 46 -21.87 -19.21 -2.88
N ALA A 47 -22.36 -18.45 -1.89
CA ALA A 47 -21.98 -17.05 -1.73
C ALA A 47 -20.49 -16.91 -1.41
N TYR A 48 -19.82 -15.97 -2.07
CA TYR A 48 -18.43 -15.63 -1.83
C TYR A 48 -18.16 -14.17 -2.24
N VAL A 49 -17.05 -13.62 -1.75
CA VAL A 49 -16.48 -12.36 -2.27
C VAL A 49 -15.22 -12.65 -3.08
N ASP A 50 -15.02 -11.96 -4.21
CA ASP A 50 -13.82 -12.17 -5.03
C ASP A 50 -12.56 -11.75 -4.28
N MET A 51 -12.61 -10.70 -3.45
CA MET A 51 -11.46 -10.26 -2.67
C MET A 51 -11.90 -9.68 -1.33
N ILE A 52 -11.14 -9.98 -0.28
CA ILE A 52 -11.22 -9.27 1.01
C ILE A 52 -9.90 -8.55 1.29
N LEU A 53 -10.01 -7.30 1.75
CA LEU A 53 -8.85 -6.47 2.06
C LEU A 53 -8.80 -6.21 3.57
N ILE A 54 -7.66 -6.50 4.18
CA ILE A 54 -7.38 -6.05 5.53
C ILE A 54 -7.16 -4.53 5.49
N HIS A 55 -8.08 -3.79 6.12
CA HIS A 55 -8.16 -2.34 6.06
C HIS A 55 -7.95 -1.72 7.44
N ASN A 56 -7.14 -0.68 7.62
CA ASN A 56 -6.13 -0.06 6.76
C ASN A 56 -4.83 -0.02 7.56
N LEU A 57 -3.69 -0.31 6.95
CA LEU A 57 -2.42 -0.40 7.67
C LEU A 57 -1.76 0.98 7.81
N THR A 58 -1.43 1.35 9.04
CA THR A 58 -0.85 2.62 9.45
C THR A 58 0.35 2.42 10.36
N ASN A 59 0.33 1.40 11.22
CA ASN A 59 1.41 1.11 12.17
C ASN A 59 1.98 -0.30 11.99
N PRO A 60 3.28 -0.54 12.26
CA PRO A 60 3.88 -1.87 12.22
C PRO A 60 3.19 -2.89 13.14
N GLU A 61 2.70 -2.47 14.29
CA GLU A 61 2.02 -3.34 15.26
C GLU A 61 0.70 -3.92 14.69
N GLU A 62 0.06 -3.21 13.76
CA GLU A 62 -1.10 -3.74 13.03
C GLU A 62 -0.70 -4.92 12.14
N VAL A 63 0.50 -4.86 11.52
CA VAL A 63 1.06 -5.97 10.74
C VAL A 63 1.40 -7.15 11.65
N ASP A 64 2.01 -6.91 12.81
CA ASP A 64 2.30 -7.96 13.80
C ASP A 64 1.02 -8.71 14.21
N VAL A 65 -0.04 -7.96 14.49
CA VAL A 65 -1.36 -8.52 14.83
C VAL A 65 -1.95 -9.33 13.67
N VAL A 66 -1.83 -8.85 12.44
CA VAL A 66 -2.37 -9.53 11.26
C VAL A 66 -1.68 -10.88 11.00
N TYR A 67 -0.37 -10.96 11.24
CA TYR A 67 0.45 -12.16 11.03
C TYR A 67 0.49 -13.13 12.23
N LYS A 68 -0.05 -12.75 13.41
CA LYS A 68 -0.10 -13.64 14.58
C LYS A 68 -0.76 -14.99 14.21
N GLY A 69 -0.13 -16.10 14.59
CA GLY A 69 -0.58 -17.45 14.23
C GLY A 69 -0.08 -17.97 12.87
N LEU A 70 0.52 -17.11 12.03
CA LEU A 70 1.36 -17.53 10.90
C LEU A 70 2.84 -17.51 11.30
N GLU A 71 3.30 -16.38 11.85
CA GLU A 71 4.70 -16.20 12.29
C GLU A 71 4.95 -16.73 13.70
N THR A 72 3.90 -16.96 14.47
CA THR A 72 3.94 -17.53 15.83
C THR A 72 3.15 -18.84 15.85
N PRO A 73 3.41 -19.74 16.83
CA PRO A 73 2.56 -20.91 17.02
C PRO A 73 1.08 -20.53 17.11
N LEU A 74 0.24 -21.26 16.38
CA LEU A 74 -1.21 -21.07 16.40
C LEU A 74 -1.79 -21.75 17.64
N ASP A 75 -2.44 -20.97 18.51
CA ASP A 75 -3.27 -21.47 19.60
C ASP A 75 -4.74 -21.18 19.29
N VAL A 76 -5.52 -22.24 19.04
CA VAL A 76 -6.94 -22.14 18.71
C VAL A 76 -7.79 -21.67 19.89
N ASN A 77 -7.27 -21.75 21.13
CA ASN A 77 -7.95 -21.27 22.33
C ASN A 77 -7.69 -19.78 22.60
N ASP A 78 -6.60 -19.23 22.05
CA ASP A 78 -6.31 -17.79 22.09
C ASP A 78 -6.84 -17.09 20.82
N ASN A 79 -6.63 -15.79 20.74
CA ASN A 79 -6.88 -14.99 19.55
C ASN A 79 -5.63 -14.91 18.66
N PHE A 80 -5.83 -14.90 17.35
CA PHE A 80 -4.79 -14.90 16.32
C PHE A 80 -5.13 -13.90 15.21
N GLY A 81 -4.21 -13.73 14.28
CA GLY A 81 -4.28 -12.74 13.23
C GLY A 81 -5.38 -13.02 12.21
N ALA A 82 -5.83 -11.95 11.55
CA ALA A 82 -6.86 -12.07 10.52
C ALA A 82 -6.40 -12.94 9.34
N LEU A 83 -5.11 -12.91 8.99
CA LEU A 83 -4.62 -13.55 7.77
C LEU A 83 -4.69 -15.08 7.84
N VAL A 84 -4.35 -15.69 8.99
CA VAL A 84 -4.47 -17.16 9.16
C VAL A 84 -5.93 -17.62 9.14
N ALA A 85 -6.85 -16.82 9.69
CA ALA A 85 -8.28 -17.11 9.65
C ALA A 85 -8.87 -16.97 8.25
N LEU A 86 -8.55 -15.89 7.55
CA LEU A 86 -9.07 -15.65 6.19
C LEU A 86 -8.50 -16.67 5.19
N ARG A 87 -7.30 -17.20 5.42
CA ARG A 87 -6.75 -18.33 4.68
C ARG A 87 -7.67 -19.55 4.73
N ASP A 88 -8.24 -19.88 5.89
CA ASP A 88 -9.19 -21.01 6.00
C ASP A 88 -10.40 -20.83 5.08
N PHE A 89 -10.92 -19.61 4.98
CA PHE A 89 -12.06 -19.27 4.12
C PHE A 89 -11.70 -19.10 2.64
N ARG A 90 -10.42 -18.92 2.31
CA ARG A 90 -9.92 -18.96 0.93
C ARG A 90 -9.72 -20.39 0.46
N ASP A 91 -9.03 -21.17 1.28
CA ASP A 91 -8.56 -22.52 0.91
C ASP A 91 -9.66 -23.58 1.15
N GLY A 92 -10.69 -23.27 1.94
CA GLY A 92 -11.71 -24.23 2.39
C GLY A 92 -11.16 -25.20 3.43
N THR A 93 -10.33 -24.69 4.35
CA THR A 93 -9.72 -25.46 5.44
C THR A 93 -10.28 -25.02 6.79
N ASN A 94 -9.89 -25.70 7.87
CA ASN A 94 -10.28 -25.37 9.24
C ASN A 94 -9.09 -25.44 10.22
N ILE A 95 -7.93 -24.90 9.81
CA ILE A 95 -6.69 -24.92 10.61
C ILE A 95 -6.91 -24.15 11.93
N THR A 96 -7.69 -23.07 11.87
CA THR A 96 -7.95 -22.18 13.01
C THR A 96 -9.13 -22.62 13.90
N GLY A 97 -9.92 -23.60 13.46
CA GLY A 97 -11.17 -23.98 14.10
C GLY A 97 -12.36 -23.05 13.81
N LEU A 98 -12.17 -21.94 13.06
CA LEU A 98 -13.22 -20.96 12.79
C LEU A 98 -14.07 -21.26 11.53
N ASN A 99 -13.69 -22.27 10.74
CA ASN A 99 -14.37 -22.68 9.51
C ASN A 99 -14.77 -24.17 9.55
N PRO A 100 -15.60 -24.62 10.51
CA PRO A 100 -15.90 -26.05 10.70
C PRO A 100 -16.61 -26.72 9.52
N LYS A 101 -17.19 -25.92 8.61
CA LYS A 101 -17.86 -26.39 7.41
C LYS A 101 -16.97 -26.38 6.16
N ASN A 102 -15.69 -25.98 6.29
CA ASN A 102 -14.74 -25.88 5.16
C ASN A 102 -15.28 -24.98 4.03
N GLU A 103 -15.94 -23.88 4.39
CA GLU A 103 -16.54 -22.94 3.45
C GLU A 103 -15.45 -22.23 2.65
N LYS A 104 -15.70 -22.00 1.36
CA LYS A 104 -14.85 -21.18 0.47
C LYS A 104 -15.53 -19.86 0.20
N LEU A 105 -15.38 -18.93 1.13
CA LEU A 105 -16.12 -17.67 1.15
C LEU A 105 -15.35 -16.50 0.51
N VAL A 106 -14.06 -16.70 0.22
CA VAL A 106 -13.19 -15.66 -0.35
C VAL A 106 -12.33 -16.27 -1.46
N LYS A 107 -12.13 -15.58 -2.59
CA LYS A 107 -11.17 -16.05 -3.61
C LYS A 107 -9.76 -15.49 -3.42
N HIS A 108 -9.65 -14.21 -3.11
CA HIS A 108 -8.39 -13.50 -3.00
C HIS A 108 -8.25 -12.76 -1.68
N LEU A 109 -7.07 -12.77 -1.09
CA LEU A 109 -6.76 -12.00 0.12
C LEU A 109 -5.85 -10.83 -0.25
N GLY A 110 -6.04 -9.71 0.41
CA GLY A 110 -5.18 -8.57 0.21
C GLY A 110 -5.19 -7.64 1.41
N PHE A 111 -4.55 -6.49 1.22
CA PHE A 111 -4.58 -5.43 2.20
C PHE A 111 -4.74 -4.08 1.52
N SER A 112 -5.01 -3.08 2.33
CA SER A 112 -5.12 -1.70 1.85
C SER A 112 -4.36 -0.75 2.75
N GLY A 113 -3.85 0.31 2.16
CA GLY A 113 -3.09 1.31 2.87
C GLY A 113 -3.07 2.63 2.13
N HIS A 114 -3.09 3.71 2.91
CA HIS A 114 -2.93 5.06 2.36
C HIS A 114 -1.90 5.89 3.10
N TYR A 115 -1.51 5.51 4.33
CA TYR A 115 -0.73 6.37 5.22
C TYR A 115 0.78 6.19 5.09
N SER A 116 1.25 4.95 5.15
CA SER A 116 2.67 4.64 5.32
C SER A 116 3.12 3.56 4.33
N ALA A 117 3.82 3.98 3.26
CA ALA A 117 4.49 3.06 2.37
C ALA A 117 5.44 2.09 3.11
N PRO A 118 6.23 2.52 4.12
CA PRO A 118 7.02 1.62 4.97
C PRO A 118 6.25 0.45 5.58
N VAL A 119 5.09 0.71 6.19
CA VAL A 119 4.27 -0.32 6.84
C VAL A 119 3.67 -1.27 5.82
N MET A 120 3.26 -0.75 4.67
CA MET A 120 2.75 -1.57 3.57
C MET A 120 3.84 -2.44 2.95
N ILE A 121 5.08 -1.95 2.85
CA ILE A 121 6.23 -2.76 2.42
C ILE A 121 6.50 -3.88 3.44
N ASP A 122 6.44 -3.59 4.75
CA ASP A 122 6.59 -4.62 5.79
C ASP A 122 5.50 -5.70 5.69
N MET A 123 4.25 -5.31 5.42
CA MET A 123 3.16 -6.26 5.16
C MET A 123 3.49 -7.21 4.01
N ILE A 124 4.05 -6.71 2.90
CA ILE A 124 4.42 -7.54 1.74
C ILE A 124 5.63 -8.43 2.05
N GLN A 125 6.68 -7.88 2.66
CA GLN A 125 7.94 -8.58 2.91
C GLN A 125 7.81 -9.76 3.89
N ARG A 126 6.78 -9.74 4.75
CA ARG A 126 6.47 -10.83 5.69
C ARG A 126 5.71 -11.99 5.06
N ASP A 127 5.13 -11.81 3.87
CA ASP A 127 4.34 -12.86 3.25
C ASP A 127 5.21 -13.96 2.63
N LYS A 128 5.57 -14.93 3.48
CA LYS A 128 6.33 -16.14 3.11
C LYS A 128 5.43 -17.26 2.59
N TRP A 129 4.12 -17.06 2.59
CA TRP A 129 3.12 -18.08 2.27
C TRP A 129 2.35 -17.78 0.98
N ASP A 130 2.68 -16.67 0.33
CA ASP A 130 2.01 -16.16 -0.87
C ASP A 130 0.49 -16.09 -0.67
N LEU A 131 0.10 -15.45 0.45
CA LEU A 131 -1.30 -15.21 0.81
C LEU A 131 -1.83 -13.91 0.21
N LEU A 132 -0.98 -12.92 -0.07
CA LEU A 132 -1.40 -11.60 -0.50
C LEU A 132 -1.49 -11.54 -2.04
N ASP A 133 -2.71 -11.54 -2.54
CA ASP A 133 -3.05 -11.46 -3.97
C ASP A 133 -3.24 -10.01 -4.44
N GLY A 134 -3.61 -9.09 -3.54
CA GLY A 134 -4.02 -7.73 -3.91
C GLY A 134 -3.63 -6.63 -2.93
N MET A 135 -3.36 -5.44 -3.46
CA MET A 135 -3.09 -4.23 -2.69
C MET A 135 -3.93 -3.07 -3.19
N LEU A 136 -4.73 -2.48 -2.29
CA LEU A 136 -5.41 -1.21 -2.53
C LEU A 136 -4.61 -0.05 -1.95
N VAL A 137 -4.17 0.89 -2.79
CA VAL A 137 -3.21 1.94 -2.44
C VAL A 137 -3.69 3.33 -2.84
N ALA A 138 -3.43 4.33 -2.00
CA ALA A 138 -3.71 5.72 -2.37
C ALA A 138 -2.70 6.25 -3.39
N LEU A 139 -3.21 6.85 -4.47
CA LEU A 139 -2.39 7.43 -5.52
C LEU A 139 -3.16 8.55 -6.25
N ASN A 140 -2.49 9.67 -6.45
CA ASN A 140 -2.95 10.77 -7.31
C ASN A 140 -1.76 11.61 -7.78
N VAL A 141 -2.03 12.66 -8.56
CA VAL A 141 -1.02 13.57 -9.11
C VAL A 141 -0.16 14.29 -8.07
N ASN A 142 -0.54 14.31 -6.79
CA ASN A 142 0.25 14.92 -5.71
C ASN A 142 1.09 13.89 -4.92
N ASP A 143 1.02 12.58 -5.23
CA ASP A 143 1.68 11.50 -4.46
C ASP A 143 3.16 11.78 -4.18
N ARG A 144 3.90 12.30 -5.16
CA ARG A 144 5.34 12.65 -5.07
C ARG A 144 5.72 13.72 -4.09
N ARG A 145 4.76 14.49 -3.62
CA ARG A 145 4.96 15.55 -2.62
C ARG A 145 4.93 15.00 -1.19
N TYR A 146 4.72 13.69 -1.07
CA TYR A 146 4.59 12.96 0.19
C TYR A 146 5.60 11.80 0.22
N LEU A 147 5.59 11.02 1.31
CA LEU A 147 6.18 9.69 1.31
C LEU A 147 5.38 8.79 0.36
N ASN A 148 5.74 8.93 -0.91
CA ASN A 148 4.93 8.54 -2.05
C ASN A 148 4.81 7.02 -2.17
N MET A 149 3.67 6.57 -2.70
CA MET A 149 3.42 5.15 -2.92
C MET A 149 4.08 4.68 -4.21
N GLN A 150 4.12 5.54 -5.24
CA GLN A 150 4.53 5.18 -6.59
C GLN A 150 5.99 4.73 -6.73
N TYR A 151 6.91 5.24 -5.91
CA TYR A 151 8.33 4.84 -5.94
C TYR A 151 8.74 3.99 -4.74
N ASN A 152 7.80 3.69 -3.84
CA ASN A 152 8.04 2.87 -2.67
C ASN A 152 7.26 1.55 -2.75
N VAL A 153 6.02 1.52 -2.25
CA VAL A 153 5.28 0.25 -2.10
C VAL A 153 4.78 -0.33 -3.44
N ILE A 154 4.40 0.50 -4.40
CA ILE A 154 3.84 0.02 -5.69
C ILE A 154 4.84 -0.89 -6.44
N PRO A 155 6.12 -0.51 -6.62
CA PRO A 155 7.12 -1.40 -7.22
C PRO A 155 7.33 -2.71 -6.45
N VAL A 156 7.21 -2.69 -5.12
CA VAL A 156 7.36 -3.90 -4.28
C VAL A 156 6.18 -4.85 -4.48
N ALA A 157 4.95 -4.34 -4.49
CA ALA A 157 3.75 -5.12 -4.76
C ALA A 157 3.78 -5.72 -6.18
N GLN A 158 4.22 -4.94 -7.17
CA GLN A 158 4.35 -5.41 -8.55
C GLN A 158 5.38 -6.53 -8.66
N ALA A 159 6.55 -6.37 -8.02
CA ALA A 159 7.59 -7.40 -7.99
C ALA A 159 7.17 -8.67 -7.23
N LYS A 160 6.23 -8.57 -6.28
CA LYS A 160 5.59 -9.70 -5.58
C LYS A 160 4.39 -10.27 -6.34
N ASN A 161 4.13 -9.81 -7.57
CA ASN A 161 3.05 -10.28 -8.44
C ASN A 161 1.64 -10.08 -7.84
N MET A 162 1.44 -8.96 -7.14
CA MET A 162 0.13 -8.59 -6.58
C MET A 162 -0.69 -7.76 -7.58
N GLY A 163 -2.01 -7.94 -7.57
CA GLY A 163 -2.93 -7.01 -8.21
C GLY A 163 -2.95 -5.67 -7.47
N ILE A 164 -2.69 -4.57 -8.17
CA ILE A 164 -2.59 -3.23 -7.57
C ILE A 164 -3.78 -2.38 -7.99
N ILE A 165 -4.58 -2.00 -7.01
CA ILE A 165 -5.77 -1.18 -7.15
C ILE A 165 -5.45 0.20 -6.59
N ALA A 166 -5.54 1.24 -7.41
CA ALA A 166 -5.40 2.61 -6.96
C ALA A 166 -6.72 3.15 -6.39
N MET A 167 -6.63 4.05 -5.42
CA MET A 167 -7.73 4.85 -4.90
C MET A 167 -7.30 6.29 -4.65
N LYS A 168 -8.27 7.14 -4.32
CA LYS A 168 -8.06 8.56 -3.95
C LYS A 168 -7.47 9.44 -5.05
N ALA A 169 -7.77 9.14 -6.31
CA ALA A 169 -7.44 9.98 -7.46
C ALA A 169 -7.87 11.45 -7.27
N PHE A 170 -9.02 11.68 -6.61
CA PHE A 170 -9.56 13.02 -6.32
C PHE A 170 -9.34 13.49 -4.88
N ALA A 171 -8.53 12.78 -4.09
CA ALA A 171 -8.25 13.08 -2.69
C ALA A 171 -9.51 13.33 -1.83
N ASP A 172 -10.55 12.48 -2.00
CA ASP A 172 -11.84 12.63 -1.29
C ASP A 172 -12.46 14.02 -1.49
N GLY A 173 -12.34 14.57 -2.70
CA GLY A 173 -12.87 15.88 -3.09
C GLY A 173 -11.94 17.06 -2.80
N ALA A 174 -10.81 16.86 -2.11
CA ALA A 174 -9.85 17.91 -1.79
C ALA A 174 -9.11 18.45 -3.03
N MET A 175 -9.10 17.70 -4.13
CA MET A 175 -8.65 18.20 -5.44
C MET A 175 -9.53 19.33 -5.98
N TYR A 176 -10.76 19.45 -5.47
CA TYR A 176 -11.77 20.39 -5.94
C TYR A 176 -12.14 21.39 -4.85
N THR A 177 -13.36 21.34 -4.34
CA THR A 177 -13.92 22.34 -3.43
C THR A 177 -13.84 21.95 -1.96
N LYS A 178 -13.59 20.68 -1.64
CA LYS A 178 -13.54 20.23 -0.25
C LYS A 178 -12.24 20.67 0.43
N GLU A 179 -12.31 21.00 1.71
CA GLU A 179 -11.10 21.13 2.52
C GLU A 179 -10.48 19.75 2.80
N PRO A 180 -9.14 19.63 2.86
CA PRO A 180 -8.47 18.38 3.23
C PRO A 180 -8.97 17.84 4.58
N GLY A 181 -9.50 16.63 4.57
CA GLY A 181 -10.02 15.97 5.77
C GLY A 181 -10.99 14.83 5.45
N TRP A 182 -11.24 13.98 6.45
CA TRP A 182 -12.08 12.79 6.31
C TRP A 182 -13.57 13.13 6.12
N SER A 183 -14.20 12.50 5.13
CA SER A 183 -15.66 12.51 4.98
C SER A 183 -16.35 11.77 6.14
N SER A 184 -17.31 12.40 6.82
CA SER A 184 -18.12 11.78 7.89
C SER A 184 -19.61 12.09 7.78
N LYS A 185 -20.02 12.91 6.81
CA LYS A 185 -21.41 13.31 6.59
C LYS A 185 -21.69 13.54 5.10
N PRO A 186 -22.94 13.40 4.64
CA PRO A 186 -23.28 13.51 3.22
C PRO A 186 -22.86 14.82 2.56
N GLU A 187 -22.83 15.93 3.30
CA GLU A 187 -22.47 17.26 2.78
C GLU A 187 -20.99 17.37 2.41
N HIS A 188 -20.15 16.42 2.83
CA HIS A 188 -18.75 16.35 2.40
C HIS A 188 -18.60 15.81 0.98
N VAL A 189 -19.64 15.23 0.39
CA VAL A 189 -19.60 14.69 -0.97
C VAL A 189 -19.54 15.84 -1.98
N VAL A 190 -18.44 15.90 -2.74
CA VAL A 190 -18.28 16.86 -3.83
C VAL A 190 -19.10 16.42 -5.04
N ARG A 191 -20.05 17.27 -5.44
CA ARG A 191 -21.00 17.01 -6.55
C ARG A 191 -20.65 17.72 -7.85
N ILE A 192 -19.37 17.95 -8.11
CA ILE A 192 -18.87 18.54 -9.36
C ILE A 192 -17.82 17.62 -10.00
N VAL A 193 -17.69 17.72 -11.33
CA VAL A 193 -16.76 16.90 -12.12
C VAL A 193 -15.62 17.77 -12.63
N GLY A 194 -14.56 17.86 -11.85
CA GLY A 194 -13.44 18.75 -12.17
C GLY A 194 -13.77 20.24 -12.04
N THR A 195 -12.73 21.05 -12.15
CA THR A 195 -12.80 22.50 -12.30
C THR A 195 -11.98 22.91 -13.52
N GLU A 196 -12.06 24.18 -13.92
CA GLU A 196 -11.20 24.72 -14.99
C GLU A 196 -9.70 24.56 -14.65
N SER A 197 -9.33 24.80 -13.39
CA SER A 197 -7.93 24.70 -12.94
C SER A 197 -7.46 23.28 -12.69
N VAL A 198 -8.38 22.38 -12.34
CA VAL A 198 -8.13 20.98 -11.94
C VAL A 198 -9.18 20.07 -12.63
N PRO A 199 -9.01 19.77 -13.93
CA PRO A 199 -9.94 18.93 -14.68
C PRO A 199 -9.91 17.47 -14.19
N SER A 200 -11.04 16.76 -14.27
CA SER A 200 -11.15 15.37 -13.78
C SER A 200 -10.36 14.35 -14.60
N LYS A 201 -10.38 14.48 -15.93
CA LYS A 201 -9.82 13.48 -16.86
C LYS A 201 -8.31 13.25 -16.64
N PRO A 202 -7.45 14.28 -16.57
CA PRO A 202 -6.02 14.06 -16.36
C PRO A 202 -5.69 13.41 -15.00
N LEU A 203 -6.49 13.63 -13.96
CA LEU A 203 -6.27 12.98 -12.66
C LEU A 203 -6.47 11.47 -12.73
N ILE A 204 -7.46 11.02 -13.50
CA ILE A 204 -7.72 9.60 -13.75
C ILE A 204 -6.61 9.01 -14.63
N GLU A 205 -6.28 9.68 -15.73
CA GLU A 205 -5.26 9.24 -16.69
C GLU A 205 -3.89 9.09 -16.03
N TYR A 206 -3.50 10.04 -15.18
CA TYR A 206 -2.26 9.95 -14.41
C TYR A 206 -2.19 8.65 -13.59
N VAL A 207 -3.27 8.33 -12.87
CA VAL A 207 -3.33 7.16 -12.00
C VAL A 207 -3.31 5.87 -12.82
N LEU A 208 -4.14 5.79 -13.86
CA LEU A 208 -4.24 4.59 -14.72
C LEU A 208 -2.96 4.32 -15.53
N THR A 209 -2.17 5.34 -15.83
CA THR A 209 -0.87 5.20 -16.51
C THR A 209 0.32 5.17 -15.56
N THR A 210 0.09 5.14 -14.24
CA THR A 210 1.20 4.99 -13.28
C THR A 210 1.72 3.56 -13.35
N PRO A 211 3.04 3.35 -13.57
CA PRO A 211 3.61 2.01 -13.64
C PRO A 211 3.21 1.14 -12.43
N GLY A 212 2.71 -0.05 -12.73
CA GLY A 212 2.25 -1.03 -11.74
C GLY A 212 0.77 -0.93 -11.36
N ILE A 213 0.04 0.13 -11.72
CA ILE A 213 -1.40 0.20 -11.44
C ILE A 213 -2.18 -0.65 -12.45
N HIS A 214 -3.08 -1.50 -11.95
CA HIS A 214 -3.91 -2.40 -12.77
C HIS A 214 -5.37 -1.95 -12.82
N THR A 215 -5.84 -1.25 -11.79
CA THR A 215 -7.24 -0.83 -11.65
C THR A 215 -7.29 0.46 -10.84
N LEU A 216 -8.23 1.36 -11.16
CA LEU A 216 -8.57 2.50 -10.33
C LEU A 216 -9.99 2.34 -9.80
N ILE A 217 -10.14 2.28 -8.47
CA ILE A 217 -11.45 2.52 -7.85
C ILE A 217 -11.65 4.03 -7.70
N THR A 218 -12.73 4.53 -8.27
CA THR A 218 -13.03 5.96 -8.24
C THR A 218 -14.51 6.18 -7.92
N GLY A 219 -14.77 7.22 -7.12
CA GLY A 219 -16.11 7.54 -6.65
C GLY A 219 -16.96 8.25 -7.70
N ILE A 220 -18.28 8.20 -7.51
CA ILE A 220 -19.27 9.00 -8.23
C ILE A 220 -19.91 10.00 -7.27
N GLY A 221 -19.45 11.25 -7.31
CA GLY A 221 -20.07 12.33 -6.52
C GLY A 221 -21.28 12.97 -7.23
N GLN A 222 -21.37 12.82 -8.55
CA GLN A 222 -22.40 13.45 -9.37
C GLN A 222 -22.79 12.58 -10.56
N ILE A 223 -24.09 12.29 -10.67
CA ILE A 223 -24.73 11.72 -11.86
C ILE A 223 -25.65 12.79 -12.43
N ASP A 224 -25.60 12.97 -13.74
CA ASP A 224 -26.28 14.05 -14.45
C ASP A 224 -26.65 13.59 -15.87
N ASP A 225 -27.75 14.11 -16.42
CA ASP A 225 -28.15 13.83 -17.81
C ASP A 225 -27.21 14.48 -18.83
N ASN A 226 -26.51 15.56 -18.44
CA ASN A 226 -25.46 16.14 -19.24
C ASN A 226 -24.16 15.32 -19.09
N PRO A 227 -23.65 14.69 -20.18
CA PRO A 227 -22.42 13.89 -20.15
C PRO A 227 -21.20 14.61 -19.60
N LEU A 228 -21.12 15.94 -19.75
CA LEU A 228 -20.01 16.76 -19.25
C LEU A 228 -20.06 17.00 -17.74
N LYS A 229 -21.23 16.82 -17.11
CA LYS A 229 -21.43 16.96 -15.66
C LYS A 229 -21.60 15.61 -14.94
N CYS A 230 -21.65 14.51 -15.68
CA CYS A 230 -21.83 13.18 -15.14
C CYS A 230 -20.47 12.53 -14.86
N GLN A 231 -20.14 12.30 -13.58
CA GLN A 231 -18.85 11.73 -13.17
C GLN A 231 -18.67 10.33 -13.74
N LEU A 232 -19.74 9.53 -13.80
CA LEU A 232 -19.67 8.18 -14.38
C LEU A 232 -19.23 8.20 -15.85
N VAL A 233 -19.82 9.10 -16.64
CA VAL A 233 -19.49 9.25 -18.07
C VAL A 233 -18.07 9.79 -18.24
N GLN A 234 -17.69 10.82 -17.47
CA GLN A 234 -16.33 11.37 -17.53
C GLN A 234 -15.27 10.35 -17.10
N ASN A 235 -15.55 9.54 -16.06
CA ASN A 235 -14.67 8.45 -15.63
C ASN A 235 -14.51 7.41 -16.74
N TYR A 236 -15.61 7.01 -17.39
CA TYR A 236 -15.59 6.05 -18.49
C TYR A 236 -14.69 6.54 -19.64
N TYR A 237 -14.84 7.80 -20.06
CA TYR A 237 -14.01 8.38 -21.13
C TYR A 237 -12.54 8.51 -20.75
N ALA A 238 -12.24 8.92 -19.51
CA ALA A 238 -10.86 9.03 -19.05
C ALA A 238 -10.17 7.65 -18.91
N ALA A 239 -10.94 6.60 -18.63
CA ALA A 239 -10.42 5.24 -18.52
C ALA A 239 -10.07 4.57 -19.87
N GLN A 240 -10.36 5.22 -21.01
CA GLN A 240 -10.00 4.71 -22.34
C GLN A 240 -8.53 4.95 -22.73
N ILE A 241 -7.71 5.43 -21.79
CA ILE A 241 -6.27 5.61 -21.99
C ILE A 241 -5.56 4.25 -22.00
N ALA A 242 -4.58 4.08 -22.88
CA ALA A 242 -3.76 2.88 -22.88
C ALA A 242 -2.82 2.85 -21.66
N PRO A 243 -2.45 1.65 -21.17
CA PRO A 243 -1.36 1.53 -20.20
C PRO A 243 -0.10 2.25 -20.70
N ASP A 244 0.65 2.89 -19.79
CA ASP A 244 1.90 3.60 -20.08
C ASP A 244 1.82 4.71 -21.15
N ALA A 245 0.62 5.19 -21.49
CA ALA A 245 0.43 6.17 -22.56
C ALA A 245 1.02 7.56 -22.24
N LEU A 246 1.18 7.91 -20.97
CA LEU A 246 1.78 9.18 -20.56
C LEU A 246 3.29 9.03 -20.39
N SER A 247 4.05 9.83 -21.12
CA SER A 247 5.48 10.01 -20.91
C SER A 247 5.80 10.60 -19.54
N GLU A 248 7.05 10.50 -19.10
CA GLU A 248 7.48 11.11 -17.84
C GLU A 248 7.24 12.63 -17.83
N SER A 249 7.49 13.33 -18.94
CA SER A 249 7.24 14.77 -19.06
C SER A 249 5.77 15.11 -18.92
N GLU A 250 4.86 14.39 -19.58
CA GLU A 250 3.42 14.61 -19.46
C GLU A 250 2.96 14.35 -18.03
N ARG A 251 3.48 13.30 -17.38
CA ARG A 251 3.22 13.05 -15.96
C ARG A 251 3.65 14.22 -15.07
N ARG A 252 4.82 14.84 -15.32
CA ARG A 252 5.25 16.05 -14.59
C ARG A 252 4.30 17.24 -14.82
N GLU A 253 3.78 17.40 -16.04
CA GLU A 253 2.81 18.44 -16.33
C GLU A 253 1.50 18.23 -15.56
N LEU A 254 1.05 16.99 -15.40
CA LEU A 254 -0.13 16.67 -14.60
C LEU A 254 0.09 16.86 -13.10
N GLU A 255 1.31 16.64 -12.59
CA GLU A 255 1.70 17.00 -11.21
C GLU A 255 1.53 18.51 -10.96
N ASN A 256 1.80 19.36 -11.95
CA ASN A 256 1.53 20.81 -11.87
C ASN A 256 0.03 21.15 -11.83
N ILE A 257 -0.86 20.27 -12.28
CA ILE A 257 -2.31 20.42 -12.05
C ILE A 257 -2.62 20.15 -10.58
N GLY A 258 -2.08 19.06 -10.03
CA GLY A 258 -2.23 18.72 -8.61
C GLY A 258 -1.76 19.83 -7.67
N ALA A 259 -0.65 20.48 -8.01
CA ALA A 259 -0.09 21.60 -7.23
C ALA A 259 -1.03 22.82 -7.14
N ARG A 260 -1.94 23.01 -8.11
CA ARG A 260 -2.94 24.09 -8.07
C ARG A 260 -4.06 23.81 -7.08
N ALA A 261 -4.37 22.54 -6.84
CA ALA A 261 -5.31 22.14 -5.81
C ALA A 261 -4.66 22.31 -4.44
N ARG A 262 -5.08 23.32 -3.68
CA ARG A 262 -4.65 23.52 -2.29
C ARG A 262 -3.12 23.54 -2.13
N ASN A 263 -2.41 24.17 -3.06
CA ASN A 263 -0.93 24.20 -3.09
C ASN A 263 -0.28 22.80 -3.05
N GLY A 264 -0.99 21.80 -3.60
CA GLY A 264 -0.62 20.39 -3.62
C GLY A 264 -0.78 19.65 -2.27
N GLU A 265 -1.36 20.29 -1.25
CA GLU A 265 -1.51 19.74 0.10
C GLU A 265 -2.81 18.90 0.25
N THR A 266 -3.11 18.08 -0.75
CA THR A 266 -4.37 17.34 -0.82
C THR A 266 -4.34 16.00 -0.08
N ASN A 267 -3.16 15.41 0.15
CA ASN A 267 -3.04 14.04 0.65
C ASN A 267 -2.83 14.03 2.17
N TYR A 268 -3.82 14.56 2.90
CA TYR A 268 -3.91 14.53 4.36
C TYR A 268 -3.88 13.10 4.97
N PHE A 269 -3.98 12.10 4.11
CA PHE A 269 -4.02 10.68 4.44
C PHE A 269 -2.67 9.97 4.20
N GLN A 270 -1.62 10.69 3.77
CA GLN A 270 -0.25 10.19 3.57
C GLN A 270 0.75 10.88 4.52
N LEU A 271 1.83 10.19 4.85
CA LEU A 271 2.98 10.78 5.55
C LEU A 271 3.67 11.85 4.70
N ALA A 272 4.21 12.88 5.35
CA ALA A 272 4.99 13.92 4.70
C ALA A 272 6.23 13.33 3.98
N ASP A 273 6.68 14.01 2.92
CA ASP A 273 7.94 13.66 2.27
C ASP A 273 9.11 13.79 3.25
N THR A 274 10.02 12.82 3.19
CA THR A 274 11.25 12.78 4.00
C THR A 274 12.50 12.82 3.13
N GLY A 275 12.34 12.94 1.80
CA GLY A 275 13.39 12.85 0.82
C GLY A 275 13.92 11.41 0.66
N LEU A 276 15.02 11.29 -0.09
CA LEU A 276 15.74 10.02 -0.22
C LEU A 276 16.36 9.64 1.13
N THR A 277 15.93 8.53 1.69
CA THR A 277 16.48 8.02 2.95
C THR A 277 17.75 7.20 2.73
N PRO A 278 18.66 7.14 3.72
CA PRO A 278 19.82 6.26 3.62
C PRO A 278 19.37 4.78 3.68
N PRO A 279 20.19 3.84 3.17
CA PRO A 279 19.97 2.42 3.35
C PRO A 279 19.71 2.06 4.81
N ARG A 280 18.74 1.19 5.06
CA ARG A 280 18.30 0.85 6.42
C ARG A 280 19.04 -0.38 6.94
N ASN A 281 19.07 -0.56 8.26
CA ASN A 281 19.56 -1.77 8.93
C ASN A 281 20.93 -2.27 8.44
N VAL A 282 21.86 -1.35 8.15
CA VAL A 282 23.17 -1.71 7.61
C VAL A 282 24.00 -2.45 8.65
N LYS A 283 24.59 -3.58 8.24
CA LYS A 283 25.38 -4.46 9.10
C LYS A 283 26.68 -4.84 8.40
N ILE A 284 27.69 -5.12 9.21
CA ILE A 284 28.96 -5.73 8.80
C ILE A 284 29.04 -7.12 9.43
N ALA A 285 29.35 -8.13 8.63
CA ALA A 285 29.77 -9.44 9.09
C ALA A 285 31.21 -9.70 8.63
N LYS A 286 32.05 -10.18 9.56
CA LYS A 286 33.44 -10.59 9.29
C LYS A 286 33.52 -12.10 9.18
N SER A 287 34.07 -12.57 8.07
CA SER A 287 34.52 -13.95 7.87
C SER A 287 35.90 -13.90 7.19
N ASP A 288 36.16 -14.73 6.17
CA ASP A 288 37.32 -14.62 5.29
C ASP A 288 37.31 -13.32 4.46
N LYS A 289 36.12 -12.70 4.32
CA LYS A 289 35.90 -11.37 3.72
C LYS A 289 34.98 -10.54 4.62
N ILE A 290 34.87 -9.25 4.29
CA ILE A 290 33.89 -8.34 4.91
C ILE A 290 32.62 -8.36 4.06
N GLN A 291 31.50 -8.73 4.66
CA GLN A 291 30.18 -8.68 4.03
C GLN A 291 29.38 -7.53 4.61
N LEU A 292 28.97 -6.60 3.75
CA LEU A 292 27.98 -5.57 4.07
C LEU A 292 26.60 -6.08 3.69
N SER A 293 25.60 -5.82 4.53
CA SER A 293 24.19 -6.08 4.22
C SER A 293 23.30 -4.92 4.64
N TRP A 294 22.25 -4.61 3.88
CA TRP A 294 21.32 -3.52 4.19
C TRP A 294 19.93 -3.77 3.60
N ASP A 295 18.94 -3.07 4.17
CA ASP A 295 17.58 -3.00 3.63
C ASP A 295 17.39 -1.78 2.74
N THR A 296 16.38 -1.87 1.87
CA THR A 296 16.07 -0.79 0.92
C THR A 296 15.85 0.55 1.63
N SER A 297 16.40 1.59 1.01
CA SER A 297 15.98 2.98 1.20
C SER A 297 14.54 3.18 0.75
N TYR A 298 13.88 4.17 1.35
CA TYR A 298 12.69 4.81 0.81
C TYR A 298 13.08 5.93 -0.16
N ALA A 299 12.42 5.94 -1.31
CA ALA A 299 12.51 6.96 -2.34
C ALA A 299 11.85 8.26 -1.87
N GLY A 300 12.50 9.38 -2.18
CA GLY A 300 11.85 10.69 -2.16
C GLY A 300 11.01 10.88 -3.43
N ASN A 301 10.96 12.10 -3.95
CA ASN A 301 10.21 12.41 -5.17
C ASN A 301 10.82 11.82 -6.46
N GLU A 302 11.89 11.02 -6.42
CA GLU A 302 12.45 10.27 -7.55
C GLU A 302 12.81 8.84 -7.10
N PRO A 303 12.70 7.83 -7.97
CA PRO A 303 12.95 6.43 -7.59
C PRO A 303 14.43 6.20 -7.24
N VAL A 304 14.67 5.28 -6.29
CA VAL A 304 16.03 4.79 -6.00
C VAL A 304 16.56 4.04 -7.23
N SER A 305 17.77 4.37 -7.66
CA SER A 305 18.40 3.80 -8.85
C SER A 305 19.42 2.72 -8.48
N TYR A 306 20.34 3.03 -7.57
CA TYR A 306 21.38 2.09 -7.12
C TYR A 306 21.96 2.49 -5.76
N TYR A 307 22.78 1.61 -5.21
CA TYR A 307 23.59 1.85 -4.02
C TYR A 307 25.06 1.97 -4.40
N GLU A 308 25.77 2.92 -3.79
CA GLU A 308 27.24 2.99 -3.82
C GLU A 308 27.80 2.46 -2.51
N VAL A 309 28.82 1.62 -2.60
CA VAL A 309 29.53 1.10 -1.43
C VAL A 309 30.87 1.80 -1.32
N GLU A 310 31.09 2.49 -0.21
CA GLU A 310 32.33 3.19 0.10
C GLU A 310 33.14 2.38 1.12
N CYS A 311 34.44 2.24 0.86
CA CYS A 311 35.43 1.67 1.76
C CYS A 311 36.62 2.62 1.88
N ASP A 312 36.96 3.01 3.11
CA ASP A 312 38.10 3.88 3.43
C ASP A 312 38.15 5.17 2.57
N GLY A 313 36.98 5.78 2.33
CA GLY A 313 36.85 7.03 1.56
C GLY A 313 36.80 6.86 0.04
N LYS A 314 36.75 5.63 -0.48
CA LYS A 314 36.66 5.35 -1.92
C LYS A 314 35.45 4.49 -2.25
N ILE A 315 34.76 4.81 -3.33
CA ILE A 315 33.71 3.94 -3.87
C ILE A 315 34.38 2.67 -4.41
N VAL A 316 33.99 1.52 -3.87
CA VAL A 316 34.54 0.21 -4.24
C VAL A 316 33.57 -0.64 -5.07
N GLY A 317 32.31 -0.21 -5.17
CA GLY A 317 31.34 -0.85 -6.05
C GLY A 317 29.97 -0.21 -5.99
N THR A 318 29.09 -0.70 -6.87
CA THR A 318 27.68 -0.31 -6.92
C THR A 318 26.79 -1.54 -6.95
N VAL A 319 25.58 -1.41 -6.39
CA VAL A 319 24.55 -2.45 -6.41
C VAL A 319 23.27 -1.85 -6.97
N PRO A 320 22.77 -2.32 -8.14
CA PRO A 320 21.51 -1.83 -8.69
C PRO A 320 20.35 -2.00 -7.69
N HIS A 321 19.47 -0.99 -7.62
CA HIS A 321 18.25 -1.12 -6.83
C HIS A 321 17.31 -2.13 -7.48
N LYS A 322 16.61 -2.89 -6.63
CA LYS A 322 15.48 -3.73 -7.00
C LYS A 322 14.44 -3.63 -5.88
N PRO A 323 13.14 -3.71 -6.17
CA PRO A 323 12.14 -3.78 -5.11
C PRO A 323 12.43 -4.97 -4.17
N GLN A 324 12.57 -4.70 -2.87
CA GLN A 324 12.89 -5.71 -1.87
C GLN A 324 11.59 -6.40 -1.42
N ILE A 325 11.27 -7.55 -2.00
CA ILE A 325 9.99 -8.27 -1.80
C ILE A 325 9.96 -9.19 -0.56
N SER A 326 11.11 -9.41 0.08
CA SER A 326 11.25 -10.21 1.31
C SER A 326 12.10 -9.44 2.33
N ARG A 327 12.34 -10.05 3.50
CA ARG A 327 13.29 -9.52 4.49
C ARG A 327 14.75 -9.90 4.21
N ASP A 328 15.04 -10.47 3.05
CA ASP A 328 16.40 -10.76 2.65
C ASP A 328 17.09 -9.45 2.25
N PRO A 329 18.22 -9.08 2.88
CA PRO A 329 18.86 -7.81 2.62
C PRO A 329 19.62 -7.82 1.30
N PHE A 330 19.90 -6.63 0.77
CA PHE A 330 20.98 -6.45 -0.19
C PHE A 330 22.31 -6.83 0.46
N SER A 331 23.28 -7.26 -0.35
CA SER A 331 24.61 -7.60 0.16
C SER A 331 25.73 -7.22 -0.80
N PHE A 332 26.90 -6.91 -0.25
CA PHE A 332 28.12 -6.65 -1.00
C PHE A 332 29.36 -7.17 -0.25
N GLU A 333 30.24 -7.89 -0.95
CA GLU A 333 31.46 -8.45 -0.37
C GLU A 333 32.70 -7.62 -0.73
N ILE A 334 33.56 -7.39 0.26
CA ILE A 334 34.81 -6.66 0.12
C ILE A 334 35.95 -7.50 0.76
N PRO A 335 37.11 -7.63 0.11
CA PRO A 335 38.23 -8.40 0.67
C PRO A 335 38.72 -7.87 2.02
N SER A 336 38.84 -6.55 2.17
CA SER A 336 39.36 -5.90 3.38
C SER A 336 39.00 -4.41 3.41
N GLY A 337 38.96 -3.82 4.60
CA GLY A 337 38.75 -2.39 4.82
C GLY A 337 38.49 -2.09 6.29
N LYS A 338 38.56 -0.81 6.68
CA LYS A 338 38.31 -0.41 8.08
C LYS A 338 37.02 0.35 8.26
N LYS A 339 36.71 1.26 7.33
CA LYS A 339 35.59 2.18 7.41
C LYS A 339 34.67 2.00 6.20
N PHE A 340 33.38 1.89 6.45
CA PHE A 340 32.38 1.59 5.43
C PHE A 340 31.20 2.56 5.49
N ARG A 341 30.65 2.87 4.31
CA ARG A 341 29.34 3.52 4.15
C ARG A 341 28.62 2.92 2.95
N VAL A 342 27.29 2.94 3.00
CA VAL A 342 26.45 2.66 1.83
C VAL A 342 25.63 3.91 1.55
N ALA A 343 25.64 4.36 0.30
CA ALA A 343 24.86 5.50 -0.15
C ALA A 343 23.76 5.04 -1.11
N ALA A 344 22.52 5.42 -0.84
CA ALA A 344 21.47 5.33 -1.85
C ALA A 344 21.62 6.47 -2.85
N VAL A 345 21.42 6.17 -4.14
CA VAL A 345 21.42 7.14 -5.23
C VAL A 345 20.10 7.04 -5.97
N ASP A 346 19.39 8.15 -6.13
CA ASP A 346 18.14 8.19 -6.91
C ASP A 346 18.37 8.53 -8.39
N ALA A 347 17.30 8.47 -9.18
CA ALA A 347 17.34 8.77 -10.62
C ALA A 347 17.77 10.20 -10.96
N ALA A 348 17.70 11.14 -10.01
CA ALA A 348 18.22 12.50 -10.17
C ALA A 348 19.69 12.65 -9.71
N GLY A 349 20.33 11.55 -9.29
CA GLY A 349 21.72 11.54 -8.84
C GLY A 349 21.92 12.08 -7.41
N ARG A 350 20.85 12.30 -6.64
CA ARG A 350 20.95 12.72 -5.24
C ARG A 350 21.36 11.52 -4.40
N LYS A 351 22.10 11.78 -3.32
CA LYS A 351 22.67 10.73 -2.47
C LYS A 351 22.21 10.86 -1.02
N SER A 352 22.00 9.73 -0.37
CA SER A 352 21.73 9.64 1.06
C SER A 352 22.58 8.55 1.69
N LEU A 353 23.46 8.93 2.61
CA LEU A 353 24.51 8.06 3.16
C LEU A 353 24.13 7.53 4.53
N THR A 354 24.52 6.29 4.80
CA THR A 354 24.51 5.74 6.16
C THR A 354 25.52 6.44 7.04
N ASP A 355 25.36 6.28 8.35
CA ASP A 355 26.44 6.54 9.30
C ASP A 355 27.68 5.71 8.97
N LEU A 356 28.83 6.16 9.47
CA LEU A 356 30.10 5.48 9.28
C LEU A 356 30.10 4.17 10.07
N LEU A 357 30.24 3.03 9.38
CA LEU A 357 30.43 1.74 10.02
C LEU A 357 31.92 1.42 10.13
N THR A 358 32.33 0.81 11.24
CA THR A 358 33.71 0.34 11.45
C THR A 358 33.68 -1.17 11.65
N ALA A 359 34.53 -1.86 10.90
CA ALA A 359 34.57 -3.33 10.93
C ALA A 359 35.24 -3.85 12.19
#